data_AF-A0A8T5P1R5-F1
#
_entry.id   AF-A0A8T5P1R5-F1
#
_cell.length_a   1.000
_cell.length_b   1.000
_cell.length_c   1.000
_cell.angle_alpha   90.00
_cell.angle_beta   90.00
_cell.angle_gamma   90.00
#
_symmetry.space_group_name_H-M   'P 1'
#
loop_
_entity.id
_entity.type
_entity.pdbx_description
1 polymer ?
#
loop_
_entity_poly.entity_id
_entity_poly.type
_entity_poly.pdbx_seq_one_letter_code
_entity_poly.pdbx_strand_id
1 'polypeptide(L)' 'MTDNNVVYVGNKPVMNYVLAVVKEFNNGANEVIIKARGKAISRAVDAAEVSRNRFLTD' A
#
# COMPACT_ATOMS: atom_id res chain seq x y z
N MET A 1 8.06 -14.75 10.45
CA MET A 1 7.54 -13.90 9.37
C MET A 1 7.60 -12.48 9.89
N THR A 2 8.66 -11.76 9.56
CA THR A 2 8.81 -10.35 9.94
C THR A 2 7.70 -9.55 9.24
N ASP A 3 6.85 -8.86 9.99
CA ASP A 3 5.77 -7.95 9.52
C ASP A 3 6.30 -6.74 8.71
N ASN A 4 7.47 -6.84 8.08
CA ASN A 4 8.20 -5.72 7.51
C ASN A 4 7.49 -5.10 6.29
N ASN A 5 6.60 -5.83 5.63
CA ASN A 5 5.97 -5.37 4.39
C ASN A 5 4.46 -5.09 4.56
N VAL A 6 3.99 -4.79 5.77
CA VAL A 6 2.57 -4.53 6.04
C VAL A 6 2.29 -3.03 6.11
N VAL A 7 1.39 -2.53 5.26
CA VAL A 7 0.91 -1.14 5.25
C VAL A 7 -0.49 -1.06 5.86
N TYR A 8 -0.61 -0.41 7.03
CA TYR A 8 -1.89 -0.18 7.70
C TYR A 8 -2.57 1.11 7.23
N VAL A 9 -3.76 1.00 6.65
CA VAL A 9 -4.52 2.12 6.11
C VAL A 9 -5.51 2.67 7.14
N GLY A 10 -5.39 3.96 7.41
CA GLY A 10 -6.22 4.77 8.31
C GLY A 10 -6.66 6.04 7.59
N ASN A 11 -6.71 7.18 8.28
CA ASN A 11 -7.28 8.43 7.75
C ASN A 11 -6.31 9.37 7.01
N LYS A 12 -5.09 8.94 6.67
CA LYS A 12 -4.19 9.79 5.87
C LYS A 12 -4.69 9.86 4.40
N PRO A 13 -4.30 10.88 3.63
CA PRO A 13 -4.55 10.91 2.18
C PRO A 13 -4.02 9.65 1.48
N VAL A 14 -4.71 9.21 0.41
CA VAL A 14 -4.39 7.98 -0.35
C VAL A 14 -2.91 7.95 -0.78
N MET A 15 -2.38 9.07 -1.30
CA MET A 15 -1.00 9.15 -1.80
C MET A 15 0.06 8.84 -0.75
N ASN A 16 -0.21 9.07 0.54
CA ASN A 16 0.74 8.72 1.60
C ASN A 16 0.91 7.19 1.72
N TYR A 17 -0.16 6.44 1.47
CA TYR A 17 -0.13 4.98 1.46
C TYR A 17 0.50 4.44 0.18
N VAL A 18 0.19 5.05 -0.96
CA VAL A 18 0.84 4.72 -2.26
C VAL A 18 2.36 4.87 -2.15
N LEU A 19 2.84 5.99 -1.59
CA LEU A 19 4.26 6.23 -1.39
C LEU A 19 4.91 5.17 -0.48
N ALA A 20 4.22 4.75 0.59
CA ALA A 20 4.71 3.68 1.45
C ALA A 20 4.84 2.35 0.70
N VAL A 21 3.83 1.98 -0.09
CA VAL A 21 3.84 0.76 -0.91
C VAL A 21 5.00 0.79 -1.92
N VAL A 22 5.15 1.88 -2.67
CA VAL A 22 6.24 2.02 -3.66
C VAL A 22 7.61 1.98 -2.98
N LYS A 23 7.76 2.60 -1.81
CA LYS A 23 9.00 2.55 -1.04
C LYS A 23 9.36 1.12 -0.65
N GLU A 24 8.40 0.31 -0.21
CA GLU A 24 8.67 -1.10 0.14
C GLU A 24 9.14 -1.90 -1.06
N PHE A 25 8.49 -1.76 -2.23
CA PHE A 25 8.96 -2.41 -3.46
C PHE A 25 10.36 -1.93 -3.88
N ASN A 26 10.64 -0.63 -3.78
CA ASN A 26 11.98 -0.09 -4.07
C ASN A 26 13.05 -0.58 -3.07
N ASN A 27 12.66 -0.97 -1.86
CA ASN A 27 13.55 -1.60 -0.88
C ASN A 27 13.76 -3.10 -1.15
N GLY A 28 13.21 -3.64 -2.24
CA GLY A 28 13.34 -5.05 -2.62
C GLY A 28 12.28 -5.97 -2.02
N ALA A 29 11.15 -5.44 -1.54
CA ALA A 29 10.03 -6.28 -1.14
C ALA A 29 9.42 -6.99 -2.36
N ASN A 30 9.29 -8.32 -2.30
CA ASN A 30 8.56 -9.09 -3.33
C ASN A 30 7.04 -8.99 -3.18
N GLU A 31 6.57 -8.71 -1.96
CA GLU A 31 5.16 -8.64 -1.61
C GLU A 31 4.95 -7.54 -0.57
N VAL A 32 3.85 -6.79 -0.72
CA VAL A 32 3.40 -5.78 0.25
C VAL A 32 1.95 -6.06 0.61
N ILE A 33 1.66 -6.17 1.90
CA ILE A 33 0.34 -6.51 2.43
C ILE A 33 -0.35 -5.24 2.92
N ILE A 34 -1.46 -4.85 2.29
CA ILE A 34 -2.25 -3.69 2.71
C ILE A 34 -3.38 -4.16 3.64
N LYS A 35 -3.42 -3.65 4.88
CA LYS A 35 -4.45 -3.99 5.87
C LYS A 35 -5.28 -2.76 6.22
N ALA A 36 -6.61 -2.94 6.23
CA ALA A 36 -7.57 -1.89 6.58
C ALA A 36 -8.82 -2.49 7.23
N ARG A 37 -9.62 -1.66 7.90
CA ARG A 37 -10.92 -2.07 8.46
C ARG A 37 -11.97 -0.97 8.38
N GLY A 38 -13.24 -1.37 8.34
CA GLY A 38 -14.38 -0.46 8.28
C GLY A 38 -14.29 0.49 7.08
N LYS A 39 -14.61 1.77 7.30
CA LYS A 39 -14.60 2.80 6.24
C LYS A 39 -13.24 3.06 5.58
N ALA A 40 -12.13 2.55 6.14
CA ALA A 40 -10.81 2.72 5.56
C ALA A 40 -10.52 1.68 4.45
N ILE A 41 -11.37 0.66 4.28
CA ILE A 41 -11.19 -0.37 3.25
C ILE A 41 -11.24 0.23 1.85
N SER A 42 -12.15 1.17 1.56
CA SER A 42 -12.20 1.85 0.26
C SER A 42 -10.90 2.56 -0.07
N ARG A 43 -10.35 3.30 0.91
CA ARG A 43 -9.05 3.99 0.76
C ARG A 43 -7.90 3.01 0.52
N ALA A 44 -7.96 1.81 1.10
CA ALA A 44 -6.94 0.78 0.90
C ALA A 44 -7.00 0.20 -0.51
N VAL A 45 -8.21 0.01 -1.05
CA VAL A 45 -8.42 -0.38 -2.45
C VAL A 45 -7.89 0.71 -3.38
N ASP A 46 -8.21 1.99 -3.12
CA ASP A 46 -7.69 3.11 -3.91
C ASP A 46 -6.14 3.13 -3.92
N ALA A 47 -5.52 2.92 -2.75
CA ALA A 47 -4.07 2.87 -2.65
C ALA A 47 -3.48 1.68 -3.45
N ALA A 48 -4.09 0.50 -3.35
CA ALA A 48 -3.65 -0.69 -4.09
C ALA A 48 -3.73 -0.49 -5.61
N GLU A 49 -4.87 0.01 -6.10
CA GLU A 49 -5.12 0.25 -7.53
C GLU A 49 -4.21 1.35 -8.09
N VAL A 50 -4.01 2.44 -7.35
CA VAL A 50 -3.10 3.51 -7.78
C VAL A 50 -1.66 3.01 -7.83
N SER A 51 -1.21 2.26 -6.80
CA SER A 51 0.14 1.68 -6.79
C SER A 51 0.36 0.75 -7.98
N ARG A 52 -0.56 -0.19 -8.23
CA ARG A 52 -0.45 -1.17 -9.33
C ARG A 52 -0.51 -0.51 -10.70
N ASN A 53 -1.45 0.41 -10.93
CA ASN A 53 -1.70 0.89 -12.30
C ASN A 53 -0.81 2.07 -12.71
N ARG A 54 -0.17 2.77 -11.76
CA ARG A 54 0.59 4.00 -12.07
C ARG A 54 2.06 3.97 -11.67
N PHE A 55 2.46 3.10 -10.74
CA PHE A 55 3.80 3.17 -10.14
C PHE A 55 4.58 1.86 -10.17
N LEU A 56 3.88 0.72 -10.20
CA LEU A 56 4.49 -0.60 -10.30
C LEU A 56 4.21 -1.13 -11.71
N THR A 57 5.21 -1.09 -12.58
CA THR A 57 5.17 -1.80 -13.87
C THR A 57 5.53 -3.26 -13.66
N ASP A 58 4.80 -4.16 -14.34
CA ASP A 58 5.12 -5.60 -14.43
C ASP A 58 6.55 -5.85 -14.94
#